data_AF-A0A4S8KYK3-F1
#
_entry.id   AF-A0A4S8KYK3-F1
#
_cell.length_a   1.000
_cell.length_b   1.000
_cell.length_c   1.000
_cell.angle_alpha   90.00
_cell.angle_beta   90.00
_cell.angle_gamma   90.00
#
_symmetry.space_group_name_H-M   'P 1'
#
loop_
_entity.id
_entity.type
_entity.pdbx_description
1 polymer ?
#
loop_
_entity_poly.entity_id
_entity_poly.type
_entity_poly.pdbx_seq_one_letter_code
_entity_poly.pdbx_strand_id
1 'polypeptide(L)'
;TYQGGEHGTALQAASYRGNQAIAELLLEKGADPNVQGGKYGTALQAASASSQKNVHIVRLLLERGADPNVQGGFFGTALQAASGSYKGSLTIVELLLERGADPNVPGEILILNLMEIILKAHMPRW
;
A
#
# COMPACT_ATOMS: atom_id res chain seq x y z
N THR A 1 -4.22 -23.66 -5.69
CA THR A 1 -3.80 -22.35 -5.14
C THR A 1 -2.97 -21.64 -6.19
N TYR A 2 -3.57 -20.69 -6.91
CA TYR A 2 -2.93 -20.00 -8.04
C TYR A 2 -1.94 -18.94 -7.53
N GLN A 3 -0.72 -19.35 -7.15
CA GLN A 3 0.36 -18.41 -6.84
C GLN A 3 1.09 -18.06 -8.14
N GLY A 4 0.66 -16.99 -8.80
CA GLY A 4 1.21 -16.52 -10.07
C GLY A 4 2.46 -15.66 -9.87
N GLY A 5 3.64 -16.28 -9.87
CA GLY A 5 4.94 -15.59 -10.00
C GLY A 5 5.22 -14.46 -8.99
N GLU A 6 6.08 -13.50 -9.37
CA GLU A 6 6.55 -12.41 -8.48
C GLU A 6 5.43 -11.56 -7.85
N HIS A 7 4.28 -11.47 -8.51
CA HIS A 7 3.18 -10.61 -8.07
C HIS A 7 2.08 -11.35 -7.31
N GLY A 8 2.09 -12.68 -7.25
CA GLY A 8 1.09 -13.47 -6.52
C GLY A 8 -0.27 -13.53 -7.22
N THR A 9 -0.96 -12.39 -7.32
CA THR A 9 -2.29 -12.24 -7.95
C THR A 9 -2.28 -11.22 -9.11
N ALA A 10 -3.29 -11.31 -9.97
CA ALA A 10 -3.50 -10.33 -11.04
C ALA A 10 -3.75 -8.91 -10.49
N LEU A 11 -4.45 -8.80 -9.35
CA LEU A 11 -4.74 -7.52 -8.72
C LEU A 11 -3.46 -6.85 -8.22
N GLN A 12 -2.57 -7.59 -7.57
CA GLN A 12 -1.25 -7.10 -7.16
C GLN A 12 -0.41 -6.60 -8.33
N ALA A 13 -0.41 -7.33 -9.46
CA ALA A 13 0.31 -6.90 -10.66
C ALA A 13 -0.26 -5.60 -11.26
N ALA A 14 -1.59 -5.48 -11.34
CA ALA A 14 -2.25 -4.26 -11.80
C ALA A 14 -1.96 -3.08 -10.87
N SER A 15 -2.00 -3.32 -9.55
CA SER A 15 -1.75 -2.33 -8.51
C SER A 15 -0.32 -1.81 -8.53
N TYR A 16 0.68 -2.67 -8.67
CA TYR A 16 2.08 -2.24 -8.78
C TYR A 16 2.32 -1.38 -10.03
N ARG A 17 1.75 -1.81 -11.17
CA ARG A 17 1.91 -1.13 -12.46
C ARG A 17 1.09 0.15 -12.61
N GLY A 18 0.20 0.48 -11.68
CA GLY A 18 -0.65 1.67 -11.80
C GLY A 18 -1.78 1.51 -12.82
N ASN A 19 -2.18 0.28 -13.18
CA ASN A 19 -3.25 0.05 -14.14
C ASN A 19 -4.63 0.06 -13.46
N GLN A 20 -5.20 1.26 -13.34
CA GLN A 20 -6.48 1.48 -12.66
C GLN A 20 -7.63 0.69 -13.30
N ALA A 21 -7.76 0.71 -14.63
CA ALA A 21 -8.86 0.03 -15.32
C ALA A 21 -8.87 -1.48 -15.08
N ILE A 22 -7.70 -2.12 -15.06
CA ILE A 22 -7.59 -3.54 -14.73
C ILE A 22 -7.88 -3.79 -13.25
N ALA A 23 -7.39 -2.94 -12.35
CA ALA A 23 -7.67 -3.08 -10.91
C ALA A 23 -9.17 -2.97 -10.62
N GLU A 24 -9.87 -2.00 -11.21
CA GLU A 24 -11.32 -1.82 -11.09
C GLU A 24 -12.07 -3.05 -11.59
N LEU A 25 -11.76 -3.53 -12.79
CA LEU A 25 -12.37 -4.73 -13.37
C LEU A 25 -12.19 -5.96 -12.47
N LEU A 26 -10.99 -6.18 -11.94
CA LEU A 26 -10.72 -7.33 -11.07
C LEU A 26 -11.54 -7.26 -9.78
N LEU A 27 -11.61 -6.08 -9.15
CA LEU A 27 -12.39 -5.87 -7.94
C LEU A 27 -13.90 -6.03 -8.21
N GLU A 28 -14.40 -5.57 -9.37
CA GLU A 28 -15.78 -5.79 -9.80
C GLU A 28 -16.11 -7.26 -10.05
N LYS A 29 -15.12 -8.07 -10.46
CA LYS A 29 -15.25 -9.53 -10.59
C LYS A 29 -15.06 -10.29 -9.28
N GLY A 30 -14.96 -9.58 -8.15
CA GLY A 30 -14.88 -10.18 -6.82
C GLY A 30 -13.47 -10.60 -6.41
N ALA A 31 -12.41 -10.04 -7.01
CA ALA A 31 -11.07 -10.19 -6.48
C ALA A 31 -11.00 -9.61 -5.06
N ASP A 32 -10.55 -10.42 -4.11
CA ASP A 32 -10.33 -9.98 -2.73
C ASP A 32 -9.01 -9.17 -2.65
N PRO A 33 -9.05 -7.88 -2.24
CA PRO A 33 -7.86 -7.03 -2.16
C PRO A 33 -6.88 -7.45 -1.05
N ASN A 34 -7.31 -8.27 -0.11
CA ASN A 34 -6.52 -8.71 1.05
C ASN A 34 -5.80 -10.04 0.82
N VAL A 35 -5.93 -10.65 -0.35
CA VAL A 35 -5.19 -11.87 -0.68
C VAL A 35 -3.70 -11.59 -0.59
N GLN A 36 -3.04 -12.39 0.25
CA GLN A 36 -1.59 -12.36 0.41
C GLN A 36 -0.91 -13.26 -0.63
N GLY A 37 0.18 -12.77 -1.22
CA GLY A 37 1.00 -13.52 -2.16
C GLY A 37 2.11 -12.69 -2.79
N GLY A 38 2.98 -13.36 -3.55
CA GLY A 38 4.08 -12.70 -4.27
C GLY A 38 5.06 -11.96 -3.36
N LYS A 39 5.89 -11.10 -3.96
CA LYS A 39 6.91 -10.30 -3.26
C LYS A 39 6.31 -9.21 -2.37
N TYR A 40 5.16 -8.67 -2.73
CA TYR A 40 4.61 -7.46 -2.12
C TYR A 40 3.68 -7.71 -0.93
N GLY A 41 3.12 -8.92 -0.77
CA GLY A 41 2.10 -9.18 0.25
C GLY A 41 0.69 -9.02 -0.33
N THR A 42 0.07 -7.86 -0.21
CA THR A 42 -1.28 -7.55 -0.76
C THR A 42 -1.22 -6.61 -1.97
N ALA A 43 -2.37 -6.36 -2.59
CA ALA A 43 -2.51 -5.38 -3.66
C ALA A 43 -2.21 -3.94 -3.17
N LEU A 44 -2.61 -3.63 -1.93
CA LEU A 44 -2.41 -2.32 -1.34
C LEU A 44 -0.92 -2.06 -1.09
N GLN A 45 -0.19 -3.05 -0.57
CA GLN A 45 1.26 -2.96 -0.40
C GLN A 45 2.00 -2.80 -1.74
N ALA A 46 1.56 -3.51 -2.77
CA ALA A 46 2.10 -3.38 -4.13
C ALA A 46 1.89 -1.97 -4.71
N ALA A 47 0.69 -1.38 -4.54
CA ALA A 47 0.41 -0.01 -4.96
C ALA A 47 1.25 1.01 -4.19
N SER A 48 1.38 0.83 -2.87
CA SER A 48 2.13 1.73 -1.98
C SER A 48 3.64 1.73 -2.22
N ALA A 49 4.22 0.58 -2.60
CA ALA A 49 5.64 0.47 -2.93
C ALA A 49 6.03 1.15 -4.26
N SER A 50 5.05 1.59 -5.05
CA SER A 50 5.27 2.17 -6.37
C SER A 50 5.44 3.70 -6.32
N SER A 51 5.58 4.32 -7.48
CA SER A 51 5.71 5.78 -7.61
C SER A 51 4.41 6.53 -7.31
N GLN A 52 4.48 7.87 -7.20
CA GLN A 52 3.34 8.77 -6.94
C GLN A 52 2.13 8.58 -7.88
N LYS A 53 2.30 7.93 -9.04
CA LYS A 53 1.22 7.69 -10.00
C LYS A 53 0.09 6.80 -9.47
N ASN A 54 0.34 6.07 -8.37
CA ASN A 54 -0.58 5.04 -7.90
C ASN A 54 -1.53 5.50 -6.77
N VAL A 55 -1.58 6.79 -6.42
CA VAL A 55 -2.50 7.33 -5.39
C VAL A 55 -3.95 6.92 -5.65
N HIS A 56 -4.40 6.97 -6.91
CA HIS A 56 -5.76 6.58 -7.28
C HIS A 56 -6.04 5.10 -7.02
N ILE A 57 -5.07 4.22 -7.24
CA ILE A 57 -5.20 2.80 -6.94
C ILE A 57 -5.22 2.54 -5.43
N VAL A 58 -4.36 3.22 -4.66
CA VAL A 58 -4.38 3.12 -3.19
C VAL A 58 -5.76 3.50 -2.66
N ARG A 59 -6.32 4.61 -3.15
CA ARG A 59 -7.68 5.06 -2.79
C ARG A 59 -8.74 4.02 -3.15
N LEU A 60 -8.72 3.52 -4.39
CA LEU A 60 -9.64 2.49 -4.87
C LEU A 60 -9.59 1.23 -4.00
N LEU A 61 -8.40 0.71 -3.70
CA LEU A 61 -8.25 -0.51 -2.90
C LEU A 61 -8.80 -0.33 -1.49
N LEU A 62 -8.52 0.81 -0.84
CA LEU A 62 -9.07 1.14 0.48
C LEU A 62 -10.60 1.28 0.44
N GLU A 63 -11.16 1.87 -0.60
CA GLU A 63 -12.62 1.96 -0.82
C GLU A 63 -13.26 0.59 -1.05
N ARG A 64 -12.51 -0.38 -1.57
CA ARG A 64 -12.95 -1.77 -1.77
C ARG A 64 -12.60 -2.69 -0.60
N GLY A 65 -12.24 -2.15 0.56
CA GLY A 65 -12.05 -2.92 1.80
C GLY A 65 -10.66 -3.54 1.97
N ALA A 66 -9.64 -3.02 1.30
CA ALA A 66 -8.26 -3.38 1.61
C ALA A 66 -7.90 -2.94 3.04
N ASP A 67 -7.36 -3.86 3.83
CA ASP A 67 -6.88 -3.59 5.19
C ASP A 67 -5.44 -3.02 5.13
N PRO A 68 -5.22 -1.76 5.55
CA PRO A 68 -3.90 -1.12 5.52
C PRO A 68 -2.89 -1.73 6.50
N ASN A 69 -3.35 -2.52 7.47
CA ASN A 69 -2.54 -3.08 8.55
C ASN A 69 -2.11 -4.52 8.31
N VAL A 70 -2.47 -5.10 7.15
CA VAL A 70 -1.99 -6.42 6.77
C VAL A 70 -0.46 -6.43 6.75
N GLN A 71 0.11 -7.37 7.51
CA GLN A 71 1.54 -7.63 7.55
C GLN A 71 1.90 -8.76 6.59
N GLY A 72 2.90 -8.53 5.74
CA GLY A 72 3.42 -9.55 4.84
C GLY A 72 4.28 -8.97 3.72
N GLY A 73 4.80 -9.85 2.87
CA GLY A 73 5.69 -9.44 1.78
C GLY A 73 6.99 -8.78 2.27
N PHE A 74 7.75 -8.21 1.34
CA PHE A 74 9.06 -7.62 1.61
C PHE A 74 9.00 -6.34 2.47
N PHE A 75 7.88 -5.59 2.38
CA PHE A 75 7.77 -4.28 3.02
C PHE A 75 7.09 -4.29 4.39
N GLY A 76 6.47 -5.39 4.81
CA GLY A 76 5.70 -5.45 6.05
C GLY A 76 4.28 -4.92 5.90
N THR A 77 4.03 -3.61 6.05
CA THR A 77 2.69 -2.99 5.87
C THR A 77 2.61 -2.09 4.63
N ALA A 78 1.41 -1.64 4.27
CA ALA A 78 1.23 -0.67 3.19
C ALA A 78 1.91 0.67 3.50
N LEU A 79 1.94 1.06 4.77
CA LEU A 79 2.56 2.29 5.25
C LEU A 79 4.09 2.21 5.19
N GLN A 80 4.67 1.06 5.56
CA GLN A 80 6.09 0.79 5.43
C GLN A 80 6.52 0.73 3.94
N ALA A 81 5.68 0.14 3.08
CA ALA A 81 5.89 0.12 1.63
C ALA A 81 5.94 1.54 1.03
N ALA A 82 5.02 2.42 1.42
CA ALA A 82 4.99 3.83 0.99
C ALA A 82 6.22 4.62 1.47
N SER A 83 6.73 4.29 2.66
CA SER A 83 7.84 4.98 3.33
C SER A 83 9.23 4.56 2.79
N GLY A 84 9.33 3.36 2.22
CA GLY A 84 10.58 2.83 1.64
C GLY A 84 10.90 3.33 0.24
N SER A 85 9.98 4.05 -0.42
CA SER A 85 10.20 4.59 -1.75
C SER A 85 11.00 5.90 -1.65
N TYR A 86 12.09 6.05 -2.41
CA TYR A 86 13.00 7.22 -2.37
C TYR A 86 12.33 8.58 -2.70
N LYS A 87 11.06 8.56 -3.11
CA LYS A 87 10.18 9.72 -3.29
C LYS A 87 8.79 9.45 -2.71
N GLY A 88 8.76 8.71 -1.59
CA GLY A 88 7.56 8.25 -0.89
C GLY A 88 6.48 9.32 -0.94
N SER A 89 5.40 8.99 -1.65
CA SER A 89 4.33 9.93 -1.90
C SER A 89 3.72 10.27 -0.55
N LEU A 90 4.05 11.44 0.00
CA LEU A 90 3.46 11.94 1.25
C LEU A 90 1.94 11.81 1.21
N THR A 91 1.34 12.01 0.03
CA THR A 91 -0.08 11.77 -0.24
C THR A 91 -0.55 10.33 0.01
N ILE A 92 0.23 9.30 -0.35
CA ILE A 92 -0.10 7.90 -0.04
C ILE A 92 0.01 7.66 1.46
N VAL A 93 1.03 8.22 2.11
CA VAL A 93 1.22 8.07 3.56
C VAL A 93 0.07 8.72 4.34
N GLU A 94 -0.26 9.97 4.01
CA GLU A 94 -1.41 10.70 4.56
C GLU A 94 -2.70 9.91 4.36
N LEU A 95 -2.96 9.44 3.13
CA LEU A 95 -4.14 8.65 2.81
C LEU A 95 -4.22 7.34 3.61
N LEU A 96 -3.10 6.64 3.83
CA LEU A 96 -3.09 5.42 4.63
C LEU A 96 -3.39 5.72 6.10
N LEU A 97 -2.81 6.78 6.66
CA LEU A 97 -3.08 7.21 8.04
C LEU A 97 -4.54 7.64 8.23
N GLU A 98 -5.10 8.41 7.29
CA GLU A 98 -6.53 8.78 7.26
C GLU A 98 -7.45 7.54 7.23
N ARG A 99 -6.97 6.42 6.70
CA ARG A 99 -7.71 5.16 6.58
C ARG A 99 -7.34 4.15 7.67
N GLY A 100 -6.67 4.59 8.74
CA GLY A 100 -6.44 3.78 9.94
C GLY A 100 -5.21 2.88 9.88
N ALA A 101 -4.22 3.18 9.03
CA ALA A 101 -2.93 2.52 9.09
C ALA A 101 -2.22 2.83 10.41
N ASP A 102 -1.76 1.80 11.12
CA ASP A 102 -1.00 1.94 12.37
C ASP A 102 0.47 2.25 12.06
N PRO A 103 0.98 3.44 12.43
CA PRO A 103 2.37 3.81 12.23
C PRO A 103 3.36 3.06 13.13
N ASN A 104 2.89 2.34 14.14
CA ASN A 104 3.73 1.71 15.16
C ASN A 104 3.93 0.21 14.92
N VAL A 105 3.49 -0.32 13.78
CA VAL A 105 3.72 -1.72 13.43
C VAL A 105 5.23 -1.99 13.33
N PRO A 106 5.80 -2.91 14.14
CA PRO A 106 7.22 -3.25 14.07
C PRO A 106 7.59 -3.86 12.70
N GLY A 107 8.70 -3.44 12.11
CA GLY A 107 9.18 -3.99 10.83
C GLY A 107 10.59 -3.52 10.44
N GLU A 108 11.22 -4.23 9.50
CA GLU A 108 12.65 -4.09 9.17
C GLU A 108 13.02 -2.77 8.45
N ILE A 109 12.06 -2.05 7.86
CA ILE A 109 12.35 -0.87 7.04
C ILE A 109 12.10 0.43 7.81
N LEU A 110 13.22 0.97 8.32
CA LEU A 110 13.52 2.32 8.84
C LEU A 110 12.39 3.15 9.48
N ILE A 111 12.37 3.06 10.81
CA ILE A 111 11.70 3.94 11.78
C ILE A 111 11.99 5.45 11.54
N LEU A 112 13.11 5.82 10.91
CA LEU A 112 13.52 7.23 10.77
C LEU A 112 12.60 8.04 9.84
N ASN A 113 12.13 7.48 8.72
CA ASN A 113 11.28 8.23 7.78
C ASN A 113 9.84 8.36 8.30
N LEU A 114 9.35 7.35 9.01
CA LEU A 114 8.01 7.35 9.62
C LEU A 114 7.89 8.43 10.70
N MET A 115 8.89 8.58 11.57
CA MET A 115 8.89 9.63 12.59
C MET A 115 8.87 11.05 12.00
N GLU A 116 9.65 11.32 10.95
CA GLU A 116 9.60 12.65 10.30
C GLU A 116 8.24 12.97 9.68
N ILE A 117 7.58 11.97 9.10
CA ILE A 117 6.25 12.17 8.50
C ILE A 117 5.19 12.39 9.60
N ILE A 118 5.25 11.63 10.69
CA ILE A 118 4.38 11.85 11.85
C ILE A 118 4.58 13.26 12.43
N LEU A 119 5.83 13.73 12.57
CA LEU A 119 6.14 15.09 13.01
C LEU A 119 5.58 16.17 12.07
N LYS A 120 5.56 15.94 10.76
CA LYS A 120 5.00 16.87 9.76
C LYS A 120 3.47 16.85 9.72
N ALA A 121 2.84 15.69 9.91
CA ALA A 121 1.39 15.53 9.82
C ALA A 121 0.63 15.99 11.09
N HIS A 122 1.26 16.00 12.27
CA HIS A 122 0.59 16.25 13.57
C HIS A 122 0.94 17.57 14.27
N MET A 123 1.72 18.48 13.69
CA MET A 123 1.95 19.80 14.29
C MET A 123 0.90 20.83 13.82
N PRO A 124 0.16 21.51 14.73
CA PRO A 124 -0.51 22.75 14.39
C PRO A 124 0.57 23.76 13.98
N ARG A 125 0.41 24.37 12.80
CA ARG A 125 1.28 25.48 12.35
C ARG A 125 1.25 26.58 13.42
N TRP A 126 2.42 26.95 13.95
CA TRP A 126 2.61 28.17 14.74
C TRP A 126 3.00 29.33 13.84
#